data_AF-A0A1I8B4D8-F1
#
_entry.id   AF-A0A1I8B4D8-F1
#
_cell.length_a   1.000
_cell.length_b   1.000
_cell.length_c   1.000
_cell.angle_alpha   90.00
_cell.angle_beta   90.00
_cell.angle_gamma   90.00
#
_symmetry.space_group_name_H-M   'P 1'
#
loop_
_entity.id
_entity.type
_entity.pdbx_description
1 polymer ?
#
loop_
_entity_poly.entity_id
_entity_poly.type
_entity_poly.pdbx_seq_one_letter_code
_entity_poly.pdbx_strand_id
1 'polypeptide(L)'
;MGIEKHKNNNVKDLTAFWIFGLANNFAYVIMLSAADDIIRSQSKRENDHNNTTNISKQCIEDIGKPRCEKYMSTGAVLLADILPAMIIKYTMPFFMNRIPFGFRHLLVCSLQAASYLVVAFSPNIQVSLFGVVLAAMGSGLGEICYLALSSHYAKSTIASWSSGTGGAGIAGALAYAILTEPKFFDMTPRNALLLMLIVPIVFAITYWSLLTPVTTVHRMNLFKMSTWAVPVQTG
;
A
#
# COMPACT_ATOMS: atom_id res chain seq x y z
N MET A 1 -37.29 -13.76 -2.39
CA MET A 1 -37.12 -12.93 -3.59
C MET A 1 -37.61 -11.53 -3.22
N GLY A 2 -36.70 -10.67 -2.74
CA GLY A 2 -37.13 -9.43 -2.10
C GLY A 2 -36.01 -8.41 -2.00
N ILE A 3 -36.28 -7.25 -2.60
CA ILE A 3 -35.64 -5.95 -2.40
C ILE A 3 -34.29 -5.75 -3.12
N GLU A 4 -34.29 -5.76 -4.46
CA GLU A 4 -33.42 -4.83 -5.21
C GLU A 4 -34.00 -3.42 -5.02
N LYS A 5 -33.73 -2.79 -3.87
CA LYS A 5 -33.80 -1.33 -3.79
C LYS A 5 -32.80 -0.83 -4.82
N HIS A 6 -33.27 -0.11 -5.85
CA HIS A 6 -32.42 0.62 -6.79
C HIS A 6 -31.34 1.36 -5.97
N LYS A 7 -30.11 0.82 -5.97
CA LYS A 7 -28.95 1.48 -5.37
C LYS A 7 -28.71 2.73 -6.19
N ASN A 8 -29.20 3.85 -5.69
CA ASN A 8 -29.07 5.12 -6.39
C ASN A 8 -27.60 5.50 -6.46
N ASN A 9 -27.18 6.09 -7.58
CA ASN A 9 -25.80 6.52 -7.78
C ASN A 9 -25.53 7.78 -6.94
N ASN A 10 -25.08 7.58 -5.71
CA ASN A 10 -24.65 8.67 -4.85
C ASN A 10 -23.22 9.07 -5.24
N VAL A 11 -23.05 10.33 -5.64
CA VAL A 11 -21.74 10.91 -6.03
C VAL A 11 -20.73 10.78 -4.89
N LYS A 12 -21.16 10.86 -3.63
CA LYS A 12 -20.28 10.68 -2.47
C LYS A 12 -19.69 9.28 -2.40
N ASP A 13 -20.52 8.26 -2.63
CA ASP A 13 -20.09 6.86 -2.60
C ASP A 13 -19.18 6.57 -3.80
N LEU A 14 -19.52 7.07 -4.99
CA LEU A 14 -18.66 6.99 -6.18
C LEU A 14 -17.28 7.60 -5.93
N THR A 15 -17.22 8.78 -5.31
CA THR A 15 -15.98 9.47 -4.97
C THR A 15 -15.19 8.69 -3.92
N ALA A 16 -15.86 8.18 -2.88
CA ALA A 16 -15.22 7.35 -1.86
C ALA A 16 -14.60 6.08 -2.46
N PHE A 17 -15.32 5.38 -3.32
CA PHE A 17 -14.80 4.18 -4.00
C PHE A 17 -13.65 4.49 -4.95
N TRP A 18 -13.67 5.64 -5.63
CA TRP A 18 -12.55 6.09 -6.45
C TRP A 18 -11.29 6.32 -5.61
N ILE A 19 -11.43 7.05 -4.49
CA ILE A 19 -10.33 7.28 -3.55
C ILE A 19 -9.85 5.96 -2.93
N PHE A 20 -10.74 5.03 -2.62
CA PHE A 20 -10.34 3.70 -2.13
C PHE A 20 -9.52 2.92 -3.14
N GLY A 21 -9.88 2.94 -4.42
CA GLY A 21 -9.08 2.33 -5.48
C GLY A 21 -7.71 2.99 -5.62
N LEU A 22 -7.68 4.32 -5.56
CA LEU A 22 -6.46 5.11 -5.67
C LEU A 22 -5.51 4.86 -4.49
N ALA A 23 -5.97 5.08 -3.27
CA ALA A 23 -5.15 5.03 -2.06
C ALA A 23 -4.68 3.61 -1.71
N ASN A 24 -5.51 2.58 -1.97
CA ASN A 24 -5.14 1.19 -1.71
C ASN A 24 -3.88 0.79 -2.47
N ASN A 25 -3.79 1.17 -3.75
CA ASN A 25 -2.69 0.80 -4.63
C ASN A 25 -1.55 1.83 -4.64
N PHE A 26 -1.74 2.97 -3.97
CA PHE A 26 -0.76 4.05 -4.01
C PHE A 26 0.60 3.62 -3.42
N ALA A 27 0.59 2.95 -2.26
CA ALA A 27 1.83 2.48 -1.64
C ALA A 27 2.60 1.47 -2.48
N TYR A 28 1.89 0.54 -3.12
CA TYR A 28 2.45 -0.39 -4.09
C TYR A 28 3.19 0.36 -5.20
N VAL A 29 2.52 1.30 -5.87
CA VAL A 29 3.11 2.05 -6.99
C VAL A 29 4.34 2.87 -6.56
N ILE A 30 4.29 3.49 -5.39
CA ILE A 30 5.42 4.25 -4.86
C ILE A 30 6.61 3.34 -4.55
N MET A 31 6.39 2.17 -3.96
CA MET A 31 7.48 1.23 -3.67
C MET A 31 8.15 0.71 -4.94
N LEU A 32 7.37 0.49 -6.01
CA LEU A 32 7.92 0.13 -7.31
C LEU A 32 8.71 1.27 -7.95
N SER A 33 8.18 2.50 -7.86
CA SER A 33 8.85 3.69 -8.40
C SER A 33 10.15 4.00 -7.65
N ALA A 34 10.17 3.76 -6.34
CA ALA A 34 11.32 3.95 -5.47
C ALA A 34 12.29 2.76 -5.44
N ALA A 35 11.99 1.65 -6.11
CA ALA A 35 12.73 0.40 -5.94
C ALA A 35 14.22 0.53 -6.28
N ASP A 36 14.54 1.20 -7.39
CA ASP A 36 15.94 1.40 -7.82
C ASP A 36 16.69 2.31 -6.84
N ASP A 37 16.06 3.39 -6.39
CA ASP A 37 16.63 4.34 -5.42
C ASP A 37 16.87 3.68 -4.05
N ILE A 38 15.95 2.82 -3.60
CA ILE A 38 16.10 2.05 -2.36
C ILE A 38 17.29 1.11 -2.46
N ILE A 39 17.44 0.37 -3.56
CA ILE A 39 18.55 -0.58 -3.74
C ILE A 39 19.89 0.17 -3.77
N ARG A 40 19.99 1.25 -4.55
CA ARG A 40 21.23 2.06 -4.67
C ARG A 40 21.63 2.71 -3.35
N SER A 41 20.66 3.32 -2.66
CA SER A 41 20.92 4.04 -1.40
C SER A 41 21.37 3.10 -0.28
N GLN A 42 20.90 1.86 -0.25
CA GLN A 42 21.29 0.86 0.75
C GLN A 42 22.64 0.20 0.39
N SER A 43 22.89 -0.11 -0.89
CA SER A 43 24.21 -0.60 -1.35
C SER A 43 25.34 0.36 -1.00
N LYS A 44 25.11 1.67 -1.21
CA LYS A 44 26.08 2.71 -0.86
C LYS A 44 26.40 2.73 0.65
N ARG A 45 25.38 2.66 1.52
CA ARG A 45 25.56 2.62 2.98
C ARG A 45 26.29 1.37 3.46
N GLU A 46 26.00 0.20 2.87
CA GLU A 46 26.67 -1.06 3.22
C GLU A 46 28.17 -1.03 2.85
N ASN A 47 28.54 -0.35 1.76
CA ASN A 47 29.94 -0.18 1.37
C ASN A 47 30.68 0.81 2.28
N ASP A 48 30.04 1.92 2.70
CA ASP A 48 30.64 2.88 3.63
C ASP A 48 30.91 2.26 5.01
N HIS A 49 30.03 1.37 5.50
CA HIS A 49 30.21 0.70 6.79
C HIS A 49 31.38 -0.30 6.79
N ASN A 50 31.60 -1.01 5.67
CA ASN A 50 32.68 -1.99 5.54
C ASN A 50 34.07 -1.34 5.33
N ASN A 51 34.14 -0.07 4.92
CA ASN A 51 35.40 0.64 4.75
C ASN A 51 36.07 1.05 6.09
N THR A 52 35.45 0.78 7.24
CA THR A 52 36.04 1.05 8.58
C THR A 52 36.81 -0.15 9.13
N THR A 53 36.75 -1.31 8.48
CA THR A 53 37.57 -2.50 8.78
C THR A 53 38.41 -2.84 7.56
N ASN A 54 39.72 -2.62 7.68
CA ASN A 54 40.77 -2.77 6.66
C ASN A 54 40.55 -3.84 5.57
N ILE A 55 40.96 -3.45 4.35
CA ILE A 55 41.22 -4.23 3.11
C ILE A 55 40.13 -4.17 2.03
N SER A 56 40.36 -3.27 1.06
CA SER A 56 39.96 -3.29 -0.36
C SER A 56 38.68 -4.04 -0.76
N LYS A 57 37.57 -3.30 -0.89
CA LYS A 57 36.73 -3.45 -2.10
C LYS A 57 37.28 -2.51 -3.18
N GLN A 58 38.45 -2.83 -3.68
CA GLN A 58 39.06 -2.12 -4.80
C GLN A 58 38.38 -2.62 -6.07
N CYS A 59 37.61 -1.75 -6.73
CA CYS A 59 37.18 -2.00 -8.10
C CYS A 59 38.45 -2.16 -8.94
N ILE A 60 38.66 -3.33 -9.53
CA ILE A 60 39.77 -3.54 -10.44
C ILE A 60 39.42 -2.79 -11.73
N GLU A 61 40.13 -1.69 -12.02
CA GLU A 61 40.14 -1.12 -13.35
C GLU A 61 40.93 -2.06 -14.25
N ASP A 62 40.24 -2.95 -14.98
CA ASP A 62 40.86 -3.59 -16.12
C ASP A 62 39.90 -3.61 -17.32
N ILE A 63 40.48 -3.41 -18.49
CA ILE A 63 39.82 -3.12 -19.77
C ILE A 63 39.00 -4.34 -20.19
N GLY A 64 37.73 -4.42 -19.73
CA GLY A 64 36.83 -5.54 -20.06
C GLY A 64 35.97 -6.08 -18.92
N LYS A 65 35.37 -5.21 -18.09
CA LYS A 65 34.28 -5.47 -17.11
C LYS A 65 34.55 -6.50 -15.99
N PRO A 66 34.94 -6.04 -14.79
CA PRO A 66 34.62 -6.72 -13.53
C PRO A 66 33.34 -6.16 -12.89
N ARG A 67 32.23 -6.92 -12.98
CA ARG A 67 30.97 -6.68 -12.25
C ARG A 67 31.10 -7.22 -10.83
N CYS A 68 31.24 -6.35 -9.83
CA CYS A 68 31.24 -6.76 -8.43
C CYS A 68 30.40 -5.81 -7.59
N GLU A 69 29.08 -5.94 -7.69
CA GLU A 69 28.15 -5.43 -6.69
C GLU A 69 27.05 -6.47 -6.52
N LYS A 70 26.76 -6.83 -5.26
CA LYS A 70 25.62 -7.64 -4.85
C LYS A 70 24.35 -6.81 -5.04
N TYR A 71 24.08 -6.40 -6.28
CA TYR A 71 22.85 -5.73 -6.64
C TYR A 71 21.73 -6.74 -6.52
N MET A 72 20.94 -6.58 -5.48
CA MET A 72 19.64 -7.22 -5.45
C MET A 72 18.86 -6.70 -6.66
N SER A 73 18.41 -7.60 -7.52
CA SER A 73 17.68 -7.22 -8.73
C SER A 73 16.38 -6.52 -8.37
N THR A 74 15.98 -5.50 -9.12
CA THR A 74 14.64 -4.87 -9.05
C THR A 74 13.52 -5.92 -9.14
N GLY A 75 13.78 -7.05 -9.82
CA GLY A 75 12.87 -8.20 -9.86
C GLY A 75 12.59 -8.83 -8.49
N ALA A 76 13.53 -8.81 -7.56
CA ALA A 76 13.30 -9.31 -6.20
C ALA A 76 12.32 -8.41 -5.42
N VAL A 77 12.37 -7.10 -5.65
CA VAL A 77 11.42 -6.15 -5.07
C VAL A 77 10.02 -6.37 -5.64
N LEU A 78 9.91 -6.57 -6.96
CA LEU A 78 8.64 -6.89 -7.63
C LEU A 78 8.03 -8.21 -7.09
N LEU A 79 8.85 -9.24 -6.88
CA LEU A 79 8.38 -10.50 -6.30
C LEU A 79 7.94 -10.35 -4.85
N ALA A 80 8.70 -9.60 -4.04
CA ALA A 80 8.35 -9.27 -2.67
C ALA A 80 7.06 -8.44 -2.58
N ASP A 81 6.64 -7.80 -3.66
CA ASP A 81 5.43 -7.00 -3.73
C ASP A 81 4.21 -7.81 -4.22
N ILE A 82 4.38 -8.74 -5.16
CA ILE A 82 3.27 -9.54 -5.71
C ILE A 82 2.95 -10.78 -4.85
N LEU A 83 3.96 -11.51 -4.38
CA LEU A 83 3.73 -12.78 -3.68
C LEU A 83 2.93 -12.64 -2.37
N PRO A 84 3.22 -11.67 -1.48
CA PRO A 84 2.46 -11.52 -0.24
C PRO A 84 1.00 -11.12 -0.49
N ALA A 85 0.77 -10.25 -1.47
CA ALA A 85 -0.58 -9.85 -1.87
C ALA A 85 -1.40 -11.07 -2.34
N MET A 86 -0.79 -11.95 -3.14
CA MET A 86 -1.43 -13.18 -3.60
C MET A 86 -1.78 -14.14 -2.46
N ILE A 87 -0.88 -14.32 -1.50
CA ILE A 87 -1.12 -15.16 -0.31
C ILE A 87 -2.31 -14.63 0.50
N ILE A 88 -2.37 -13.31 0.71
CA ILE A 88 -3.49 -12.67 1.42
C ILE A 88 -4.79 -12.83 0.63
N LYS A 89 -4.77 -12.65 -0.69
CA LYS A 89 -5.94 -12.86 -1.56
C LYS A 89 -6.49 -14.28 -1.52
N TYR A 90 -5.62 -15.27 -1.39
CA TYR A 90 -6.03 -16.66 -1.25
C TYR A 90 -6.60 -16.98 0.15
N THR A 91 -6.00 -16.43 1.21
CA THR A 91 -6.33 -16.80 2.60
C THR A 91 -7.47 -15.98 3.21
N MET A 92 -7.59 -14.69 2.88
CA MET A 92 -8.56 -13.80 3.53
C MET A 92 -10.04 -14.14 3.31
N PRO A 93 -10.49 -14.66 2.15
CA PRO A 93 -11.90 -15.00 1.94
C PRO A 93 -12.46 -15.95 3.02
N PHE A 94 -11.64 -16.83 3.59
CA PHE A 94 -12.04 -17.76 4.65
C PHE A 94 -12.34 -17.07 5.99
N PHE A 95 -11.68 -15.94 6.27
CA PHE A 95 -11.84 -15.16 7.51
C PHE A 95 -12.76 -13.93 7.32
N MET A 96 -13.21 -13.69 6.08
CA MET A 96 -13.94 -12.49 5.66
C MET A 96 -15.39 -12.39 6.22
N ASN A 97 -15.90 -13.41 6.87
CA ASN A 97 -17.24 -13.33 7.46
C ASN A 97 -17.22 -12.92 8.94
N ARG A 98 -16.06 -13.00 9.62
CA ARG A 98 -15.96 -12.78 11.07
C ARG A 98 -15.50 -11.37 11.46
N ILE A 99 -14.84 -10.67 10.55
CA ILE A 99 -14.17 -9.39 10.83
C ILE A 99 -15.03 -8.23 10.27
N PRO A 100 -15.29 -7.15 11.00
CA PRO A 100 -16.03 -6.01 10.45
C PRO A 100 -15.18 -5.21 9.45
N PHE A 101 -15.83 -4.61 8.45
CA PHE A 101 -15.16 -3.82 7.40
C PHE A 101 -14.31 -2.67 7.95
N GLY A 102 -14.78 -2.01 9.01
CA GLY A 102 -14.03 -0.90 9.60
C GLY A 102 -12.69 -1.33 10.19
N PHE A 103 -12.63 -2.52 10.81
CA PHE A 103 -11.38 -3.01 11.39
C PHE A 103 -10.38 -3.36 10.28
N ARG A 104 -10.88 -3.97 9.20
CA ARG A 104 -10.05 -4.26 8.02
C ARG A 104 -9.51 -2.98 7.39
N HIS A 105 -10.35 -1.96 7.24
CA HIS A 105 -9.93 -0.67 6.70
C HIS A 105 -8.82 -0.04 7.55
N LEU A 106 -8.98 -0.04 8.88
CA LEU A 106 -7.98 0.48 9.80
C LEU A 106 -6.68 -0.34 9.74
N LEU A 107 -6.78 -1.66 9.63
CA LEU A 107 -5.62 -2.55 9.44
C LEU A 107 -4.88 -2.24 8.13
N VAL A 108 -5.59 -2.03 7.02
CA VAL A 108 -5.00 -1.62 5.73
C VAL A 108 -4.27 -0.29 5.86
N CYS A 109 -4.91 0.74 6.42
CA CYS A 109 -4.27 2.04 6.64
C CYS A 109 -3.04 1.94 7.56
N SER A 110 -3.11 1.11 8.60
CA SER A 110 -2.00 0.91 9.54
C SER A 110 -0.82 0.19 8.89
N LEU A 111 -1.08 -0.86 8.11
CA LEU A 111 -0.06 -1.57 7.33
C LEU A 111 0.60 -0.65 6.30
N GLN A 112 -0.19 0.20 5.64
CA GLN A 112 0.29 1.17 4.68
C GLN A 112 1.14 2.28 5.33
N ALA A 113 0.73 2.78 6.50
CA ALA A 113 1.54 3.72 7.26
C ALA A 113 2.85 3.07 7.76
N ALA A 114 2.76 1.85 8.28
CA ALA A 114 3.91 1.10 8.77
C ALA A 114 4.92 0.81 7.66
N SER A 115 4.47 0.47 6.45
CA SER A 115 5.38 0.21 5.32
C SER A 115 6.22 1.43 4.97
N TYR A 116 5.61 2.62 4.85
CA TYR A 116 6.35 3.85 4.59
C TYR A 116 7.37 4.17 5.69
N LEU A 117 6.99 4.01 6.95
CA LEU A 117 7.90 4.24 8.08
C LEU A 117 9.06 3.24 8.08
N VAL A 118 8.77 1.94 7.89
CA VAL A 118 9.80 0.90 7.86
C VAL A 118 10.81 1.15 6.74
N VAL A 119 10.36 1.51 5.53
CA VAL A 119 11.27 1.80 4.40
C VAL A 119 12.01 3.12 4.61
N ALA A 120 11.37 4.15 5.16
CA ALA A 120 12.01 5.45 5.40
C ALA A 120 13.12 5.38 6.46
N PHE A 121 12.99 4.50 7.46
CA PHE A 121 13.97 4.33 8.54
C PHE A 121 14.84 3.07 8.38
N SER A 122 14.79 2.39 7.23
CA SER A 122 15.52 1.13 7.06
C SER A 122 17.05 1.32 7.07
N PRO A 123 17.76 0.54 7.91
CA PRO A 123 19.23 0.54 7.92
C PRO A 123 19.83 -0.41 6.87
N ASN A 124 19.08 -1.47 6.51
CA ASN A 124 19.54 -2.56 5.66
C ASN A 124 18.49 -2.89 4.59
N ILE A 125 18.93 -3.51 3.50
CA ILE A 125 18.06 -3.94 2.39
C ILE A 125 16.91 -4.87 2.82
N GLN A 126 17.16 -5.76 3.79
CA GLN A 126 16.16 -6.69 4.31
C GLN A 126 15.00 -5.96 5.00
N VAL A 127 15.30 -4.90 5.75
CA VAL A 127 14.28 -4.10 6.43
C VAL A 127 13.47 -3.31 5.40
N SER A 128 14.11 -2.78 4.36
CA SER A 128 13.40 -2.15 3.23
C SER A 128 12.43 -3.14 2.56
N LEU A 129 12.89 -4.35 2.26
CA LEU A 129 12.05 -5.40 1.66
C LEU A 129 10.88 -5.79 2.57
N PHE A 130 11.11 -5.87 3.88
CA PHE A 130 10.04 -6.12 4.83
C PHE A 130 8.96 -5.04 4.76
N GLY A 131 9.35 -3.77 4.63
CA GLY A 131 8.41 -2.67 4.39
C GLY A 131 7.61 -2.84 3.08
N VAL A 132 8.24 -3.26 1.99
CA VAL A 132 7.56 -3.57 0.72
C VAL A 132 6.54 -4.69 0.90
N VAL A 133 6.90 -5.77 1.61
CA VAL A 133 5.99 -6.88 1.93
C VAL A 133 4.78 -6.41 2.75
N LEU A 134 4.98 -5.50 3.71
CA LEU A 134 3.86 -4.92 4.48
C LEU A 134 2.92 -4.10 3.58
N ALA A 135 3.46 -3.33 2.63
CA ALA A 135 2.66 -2.59 1.66
C ALA A 135 1.83 -3.54 0.77
N ALA A 136 2.45 -4.61 0.29
CA ALA A 136 1.80 -5.65 -0.51
C ALA A 136 0.66 -6.35 0.25
N MET A 137 0.90 -6.76 1.49
CA MET A 137 -0.13 -7.36 2.34
C MET A 137 -1.30 -6.39 2.59
N GLY A 138 -1.00 -5.11 2.85
CA GLY A 138 -2.00 -4.06 3.04
C GLY A 138 -2.87 -3.85 1.80
N SER A 139 -2.25 -3.68 0.62
CA SER A 139 -2.96 -3.52 -0.65
C SER A 139 -3.81 -4.75 -1.00
N GLY A 140 -3.26 -5.95 -0.81
CA GLY A 140 -3.97 -7.21 -1.03
C GLY A 140 -5.19 -7.37 -0.12
N LEU A 141 -5.05 -7.04 1.18
CA LEU A 141 -6.17 -7.06 2.12
C LEU A 141 -7.23 -6.03 1.70
N GLY A 142 -6.84 -4.80 1.39
CA GLY A 142 -7.77 -3.74 1.04
C GLY A 142 -8.55 -4.02 -0.24
N GLU A 143 -7.92 -4.58 -1.27
CA GLU A 143 -8.60 -4.97 -2.52
C GLU A 143 -9.80 -5.88 -2.26
N ILE A 144 -9.61 -6.95 -1.49
CA ILE A 144 -10.70 -7.89 -1.16
C ILE A 144 -11.76 -7.18 -0.32
N CYS A 145 -11.35 -6.30 0.60
CA CYS A 145 -12.28 -5.54 1.43
C CYS A 145 -13.16 -4.59 0.62
N TYR A 146 -12.59 -3.80 -0.28
CA TYR A 146 -13.36 -2.83 -1.07
C TYR A 146 -14.18 -3.50 -2.17
N LEU A 147 -13.69 -4.59 -2.77
CA LEU A 147 -14.48 -5.38 -3.70
C LEU A 147 -15.67 -6.01 -3.00
N ALA A 148 -15.48 -6.61 -1.81
CA ALA A 148 -16.59 -7.13 -1.01
C ALA A 148 -17.56 -6.00 -0.60
N LEU A 149 -17.04 -4.83 -0.22
CA LEU A 149 -17.84 -3.67 0.13
C LEU A 149 -18.66 -3.15 -1.06
N SER A 150 -18.10 -3.15 -2.28
CA SER A 150 -18.78 -2.68 -3.51
C SER A 150 -20.06 -3.46 -3.80
N SER A 151 -20.13 -4.74 -3.41
CA SER A 151 -21.33 -5.57 -3.52
C SER A 151 -22.52 -5.00 -2.73
N HIS A 152 -22.28 -4.12 -1.75
CA HIS A 152 -23.29 -3.42 -0.96
C HIS A 152 -23.65 -2.02 -1.50
N TYR A 153 -23.01 -1.54 -2.57
CA TYR A 153 -23.29 -0.25 -3.24
C TYR A 153 -23.66 -0.41 -4.72
N ALA A 154 -24.02 0.69 -5.39
CA ALA A 154 -24.42 0.68 -6.81
C ALA A 154 -23.35 0.05 -7.71
N LYS A 155 -23.76 -0.61 -8.81
CA LYS A 155 -22.82 -1.25 -9.75
C LYS A 155 -21.77 -0.29 -10.30
N SER A 156 -22.09 1.01 -10.40
CA SER A 156 -21.18 2.07 -10.79
C SER A 156 -19.97 2.24 -9.84
N THR A 157 -20.08 1.84 -8.58
CA THR A 157 -19.00 1.94 -7.60
C THR A 157 -17.82 1.03 -7.90
N ILE A 158 -18.05 -0.17 -8.47
CA ILE A 158 -16.95 -1.06 -8.87
C ILE A 158 -16.15 -0.49 -10.05
N ALA A 159 -16.83 0.19 -10.97
CA ALA A 159 -16.20 0.90 -12.08
C ALA A 159 -15.38 2.10 -11.57
N SER A 160 -15.93 2.85 -10.61
CA SER A 160 -15.23 3.95 -9.95
C SER A 160 -13.97 3.47 -9.21
N TRP A 161 -14.08 2.36 -8.47
CA TRP A 161 -12.93 1.73 -7.80
C TRP A 161 -11.86 1.26 -8.79
N SER A 162 -12.27 0.59 -9.87
CA SER A 162 -11.35 0.15 -10.93
C SER A 162 -10.63 1.33 -11.58
N SER A 163 -11.36 2.42 -11.88
CA SER A 163 -10.77 3.66 -12.38
C SER A 163 -9.77 4.28 -11.40
N GLY A 164 -10.08 4.32 -10.10
CA GLY A 164 -9.18 4.80 -9.06
C GLY A 164 -7.88 3.99 -9.00
N THR A 165 -7.97 2.66 -9.11
CA THR A 165 -6.80 1.76 -9.18
C THR A 165 -5.91 2.07 -10.40
N GLY A 166 -6.50 2.29 -11.58
CA GLY A 166 -5.73 2.74 -12.76
C GLY A 166 -5.08 4.11 -12.54
N GLY A 167 -5.80 5.04 -11.91
CA GLY A 167 -5.30 6.35 -11.52
C GLY A 167 -4.12 6.28 -10.55
N ALA A 168 -4.09 5.31 -9.64
CA ALA A 168 -2.98 5.12 -8.70
C ALA A 168 -1.63 4.90 -9.39
N GLY A 169 -1.63 4.15 -10.51
CA GLY A 169 -0.41 3.90 -11.29
C GLY A 169 0.20 5.18 -11.83
N ILE A 170 -0.64 6.02 -12.45
CA ILE A 170 -0.22 7.29 -13.04
C ILE A 170 0.13 8.29 -11.92
N ALA A 171 -0.76 8.48 -10.96
CA ALA A 171 -0.60 9.44 -9.87
C ALA A 171 0.59 9.10 -8.98
N GLY A 172 0.79 7.82 -8.63
CA GLY A 172 1.90 7.38 -7.79
C GLY A 172 3.26 7.58 -8.49
N ALA A 173 3.39 7.13 -9.74
CA ALA A 173 4.63 7.29 -10.50
C ALA A 173 4.98 8.77 -10.71
N LEU A 174 3.99 9.59 -11.11
CA LEU A 174 4.19 11.03 -11.29
C LEU A 174 4.51 11.73 -9.97
N ALA A 175 3.80 11.40 -8.89
CA ALA A 175 4.04 12.03 -7.60
C ALA A 175 5.47 11.72 -7.10
N TYR A 176 5.91 10.46 -7.21
CA TYR A 176 7.28 10.10 -6.86
C TYR A 176 8.31 10.83 -7.72
N ALA A 177 8.14 10.83 -9.04
CA ALA A 177 9.05 11.50 -9.96
C ALA A 177 9.15 13.02 -9.68
N ILE A 178 8.02 13.70 -9.46
CA ILE A 178 8.03 15.13 -9.14
C ILE A 178 8.74 15.41 -7.82
N LEU A 179 8.62 14.50 -6.84
CA LEU A 179 9.25 14.66 -5.52
C LEU A 179 10.76 14.44 -5.56
N THR A 180 11.23 13.46 -6.33
CA THR A 180 12.66 13.08 -6.36
C THR A 180 13.47 13.75 -7.45
N GLU A 181 12.84 14.28 -8.50
CA GLU A 181 13.56 14.90 -9.60
C GLU A 181 14.26 16.20 -9.15
N PRO A 182 15.57 16.38 -9.43
CA PRO A 182 16.35 17.53 -8.96
C PRO A 182 15.84 18.90 -9.42
N LYS A 183 15.07 18.95 -10.51
CA LYS A 183 14.52 20.19 -11.06
C LYS A 183 13.21 20.64 -10.42
N PHE A 184 12.57 19.78 -9.63
CA PHE A 184 11.26 20.06 -9.04
C PHE A 184 11.37 20.27 -7.54
N PHE A 185 11.55 19.18 -6.78
CA PHE A 185 11.58 19.22 -5.32
C PHE A 185 12.89 18.72 -4.71
N ASP A 186 13.74 18.02 -5.49
CA ASP A 186 15.05 17.49 -5.07
C ASP A 186 15.01 16.79 -3.69
N MET A 187 13.89 16.12 -3.39
CA MET A 187 13.73 15.48 -2.09
C MET A 187 14.40 14.11 -2.11
N THR A 188 15.17 13.83 -1.06
CA THR A 188 15.68 12.47 -0.82
C THR A 188 14.52 11.47 -0.76
N PRO A 189 14.65 10.24 -1.31
CA PRO A 189 13.60 9.21 -1.31
C PRO A 189 12.98 8.96 0.07
N ARG A 190 13.78 9.08 1.14
CA ARG A 190 13.31 9.02 2.53
C ARG A 190 12.24 10.06 2.84
N ASN A 191 12.50 11.32 2.49
CA ASN A 191 11.58 12.43 2.77
C ASN A 191 10.35 12.35 1.87
N ALA A 192 10.51 11.89 0.63
CA ALA A 192 9.38 11.61 -0.26
C ALA A 192 8.43 10.55 0.34
N LEU A 193 8.96 9.42 0.84
CA LEU A 193 8.15 8.39 1.50
C LEU A 193 7.45 8.89 2.78
N LEU A 194 8.12 9.74 3.57
CA LEU A 194 7.51 10.35 4.76
C LEU A 194 6.37 11.30 4.40
N LEU A 195 6.51 12.07 3.31
CA LEU A 195 5.45 12.95 2.82
C LEU A 195 4.22 12.14 2.34
N MET A 196 4.45 10.97 1.73
CA MET A 196 3.38 10.08 1.29
C MET A 196 2.54 9.49 2.43
N LEU A 197 2.94 9.67 3.70
CA LEU A 197 2.12 9.31 4.87
C LEU A 197 0.80 10.08 4.94
N ILE A 198 0.65 11.18 4.17
CA ILE A 198 -0.63 11.87 4.00
C ILE A 198 -1.68 10.94 3.36
N VAL A 199 -1.27 10.02 2.48
CA VAL A 199 -2.18 9.10 1.77
C VAL A 199 -2.97 8.19 2.71
N PRO A 200 -2.36 7.42 3.64
CA PRO A 200 -3.13 6.60 4.59
C PRO A 200 -4.03 7.43 5.52
N ILE A 201 -3.69 8.71 5.79
CA ILE A 201 -4.56 9.62 6.55
C ILE A 201 -5.81 9.98 5.74
N VAL A 202 -5.63 10.41 4.47
CA VAL A 202 -6.75 10.68 3.56
C VAL A 202 -7.61 9.44 3.38
N PHE A 203 -6.97 8.27 3.28
CA PHE A 203 -7.63 6.99 3.13
C PHE A 203 -8.49 6.63 4.36
N ALA A 204 -7.98 6.87 5.56
CA ALA A 204 -8.74 6.74 6.81
C ALA A 204 -9.94 7.69 6.80
N ILE A 205 -9.72 8.99 6.60
CA ILE A 205 -10.79 10.02 6.64
C ILE A 205 -11.93 9.70 5.65
N THR A 206 -11.58 9.20 4.47
CA THR A 206 -12.55 8.83 3.42
C THR A 206 -13.56 7.78 3.92
N TYR A 207 -13.11 6.78 4.67
CA TYR A 207 -13.98 5.72 5.16
C TYR A 207 -14.96 6.19 6.24
N TRP A 208 -14.50 7.01 7.19
CA TRP A 208 -15.37 7.48 8.27
C TRP A 208 -16.27 8.64 7.87
N SER A 209 -15.78 9.54 7.00
CA SER A 209 -16.42 10.83 6.72
C SER A 209 -17.15 10.87 5.37
N LEU A 210 -16.58 10.25 4.33
CA LEU A 210 -17.11 10.37 2.96
C LEU A 210 -18.06 9.23 2.59
N LEU A 211 -17.77 8.01 3.05
CA LEU A 211 -18.59 6.84 2.77
C LEU A 211 -19.92 6.89 3.55
N THR A 212 -21.04 6.84 2.83
CA THR A 212 -22.37 6.84 3.43
C THR A 212 -22.59 5.55 4.23
N PRO A 213 -22.98 5.60 5.52
CA PRO A 213 -23.24 4.39 6.29
C PRO A 213 -24.44 3.63 5.72
N VAL A 214 -24.23 2.37 5.32
CA VAL A 214 -25.30 1.47 4.86
C VAL A 214 -25.74 0.59 6.02
N THR A 215 -27.05 0.45 6.23
CA THR A 215 -27.65 -0.33 7.33
C THR A 215 -27.39 -1.84 7.25
N THR A 216 -26.92 -2.34 6.11
CA THR A 216 -26.58 -3.75 5.89
C THR A 216 -25.17 -4.13 6.35
N VAL A 217 -24.34 -3.14 6.72
CA VAL A 217 -22.95 -3.35 7.12
C VAL A 217 -22.75 -2.93 8.57
N HIS A 218 -22.31 -3.86 9.42
CA HIS A 218 -21.98 -3.59 10.82
C HIS A 218 -20.80 -2.63 10.91
N ARG A 219 -21.04 -1.41 11.39
CA ARG A 219 -20.02 -0.36 11.53
C ARG A 219 -19.36 -0.48 12.90
N MET A 220 -18.04 -0.59 12.93
CA MET A 220 -17.31 -0.47 14.19
C MET A 220 -17.26 1.00 14.63
N ASN A 221 -17.35 1.22 15.93
CA ASN A 221 -17.07 2.51 16.52
C ASN A 221 -15.62 2.50 17.04
N LEU A 222 -14.81 3.50 16.65
CA LEU A 222 -13.36 3.54 16.97
C LEU A 222 -13.08 3.45 18.48
N PHE A 223 -14.01 3.95 19.31
CA PHE A 223 -13.86 4.05 20.76
C PHE A 223 -14.59 2.94 21.54
N LYS A 224 -15.21 1.96 20.87
CA LYS A 224 -15.87 0.81 21.54
C LYS A 224 -15.37 -0.51 20.97
N MET A 225 -14.44 -1.16 21.70
CA MET A 225 -13.86 -2.46 21.30
C MET A 225 -14.88 -3.61 21.27
N SER A 226 -15.96 -3.53 22.05
CA SER A 226 -17.05 -4.51 22.02
C SER A 226 -17.76 -4.59 20.65
N THR A 227 -17.68 -3.54 19.81
CA THR A 227 -18.30 -3.50 18.48
C THR A 227 -17.41 -4.11 17.38
N TRP A 228 -16.23 -4.63 17.73
CA TRP A 228 -15.24 -5.13 16.77
C TRP A 228 -15.45 -6.60 16.36
N ALA A 229 -16.34 -7.33 17.05
CA ALA A 229 -16.80 -8.64 16.62
C ALA A 229 -18.23 -8.53 16.06
N VAL A 230 -18.49 -9.13 14.90
CA VAL A 230 -19.84 -9.26 14.38
C VAL A 230 -20.59 -10.26 15.27
N PRO A 231 -21.70 -9.89 15.91
CA PRO A 231 -22.47 -10.84 16.73
C PRO A 231 -22.98 -11.97 15.84
N VAL A 232 -22.81 -13.21 16.30
CA VAL A 232 -23.40 -14.39 15.65
C VAL A 232 -24.91 -14.23 15.72
N GLN A 233 -25.61 -14.25 14.59
CA GLN A 233 -27.06 -14.36 14.59
C GLN A 233 -27.43 -15.72 15.19
N THR A 234 -27.77 -15.74 16.47
CA THR A 234 -28.48 -16.86 17.09
C THR A 234 -29.88 -16.86 16.49
N GLY A 235 -30.08 -17.70 15.47
CA GLY A 235 -31.42 -18.13 15.06
C GLY A 235 -32.04 -19.02 16.12
#